data_AF-A0A5J4TX56-F1
#
_entry.id   AF-A0A5J4TX56-F1
#
_cell.length_a   1.000
_cell.length_b   1.000
_cell.length_c   1.000
_cell.angle_alpha   90.00
_cell.angle_beta   90.00
_cell.angle_gamma   90.00
#
_symmetry.space_group_name_H-M   'P 1'
#
loop_
_entity.id
_entity.type
_entity.pdbx_description
1 polymer ?
#
loop_
_entity_poly.entity_id
_entity_poly.type
_entity_poly.pdbx_seq_one_letter_code
_entity_poly.pdbx_strand_id
1 'polypeptide(L)'
;LVKNAHGGLHIYCNRNFYLLPSNRNVKVAVTDSFDIDTKEIVQNRVVAPNTAIRETKNNQRVTLKYEAVNDWENASHLASLREILDKWNIDIEMSYKDYAQQQHDRIYGVQINDDGAIEQMNDELAQACVDGLKNLEIHNYPQPINMEVSLLSIFCGLYGITNESIRAEGIGNIRKFNKLSANADKNYGQAASNGERKPNQWILTKILRYHNKDYYEQIIKPLLKKNYDLKKQQKITNVLKSIEKFEIDLKDPFTLKDILDKASNGEYANQIESVVQDLQKILKVAPCQNGSCYIIKEYDCINDTNVINYKNKQAIYDQLRAIKLWQDGKKNITVVDAFEEFQSLFYKIGIKFISKNPLIFNVFQGYKYKKVDEIDQSKIEQFLGLVKDTIAANDDRINEYLLNWFAYIVYNTGKKTETAVILQGLQGIGKNVYINVLCEILAGYSAKNITDIDEFVGNFNSVIETKMLAVPNELKNCGEQRTSNMDAMKSIITEGSFRINEKYVPRHEAENVINLIIVTNNLFP
;
A
#
# COMPACT_ATOMS: atom_id res chain seq x y z
N LEU A 1 17.24 -46.47 9.57
CA LEU A 1 17.54 -47.03 8.24
C LEU A 1 16.56 -48.16 7.99
N VAL A 2 15.85 -48.11 6.87
CA VAL A 2 14.91 -49.16 6.46
C VAL A 2 15.32 -49.64 5.08
N LYS A 3 15.48 -50.95 4.90
CA LYS A 3 15.70 -51.55 3.59
C LYS A 3 14.35 -51.70 2.90
N ASN A 4 14.24 -51.16 1.70
CA ASN A 4 13.01 -51.21 0.93
C ASN A 4 12.79 -52.60 0.32
N ALA A 5 11.56 -52.85 -0.13
CA ALA A 5 11.14 -54.12 -0.72
C ALA A 5 11.95 -54.58 -1.95
N HIS A 6 12.67 -53.67 -2.62
CA HIS A 6 13.48 -53.95 -3.81
C HIS A 6 14.99 -53.90 -3.52
N GLY A 7 15.40 -53.87 -2.25
CA GLY A 7 16.80 -53.93 -1.82
C GLY A 7 17.52 -52.58 -1.68
N GLY A 8 16.85 -51.46 -1.94
CA GLY A 8 17.37 -50.10 -1.69
C GLY A 8 17.26 -49.67 -0.23
N LEU A 9 17.82 -48.51 0.12
CA LEU A 9 17.90 -48.02 1.50
C LEU A 9 17.13 -46.70 1.69
N HIS A 10 16.33 -46.61 2.75
CA HIS A 10 15.71 -45.36 3.21
C HIS A 10 16.39 -44.88 4.50
N ILE A 11 16.67 -43.59 4.57
CA ILE A 11 17.33 -42.92 5.71
C ILE A 11 16.37 -41.92 6.35
N TYR A 12 16.25 -41.97 7.68
CA TYR A 12 15.53 -40.96 8.45
C TYR A 12 16.49 -39.82 8.82
N CYS A 13 16.10 -38.58 8.57
CA CYS A 13 16.88 -37.39 8.89
C CYS A 13 15.99 -36.23 9.36
N ASN A 14 16.56 -35.28 10.10
CA ASN A 14 15.87 -34.05 10.48
C ASN A 14 15.96 -33.02 9.34
N ARG A 15 14.82 -32.51 8.85
CA ARG A 15 14.78 -31.58 7.71
C ARG A 15 15.06 -30.12 8.06
N ASN A 16 15.18 -29.74 9.33
CA ASN A 16 15.41 -28.35 9.76
C ASN A 16 14.53 -27.34 9.00
N PHE A 17 13.21 -27.59 8.93
CA PHE A 17 12.22 -26.76 8.23
C PHE A 17 12.39 -26.61 6.71
N TYR A 18 13.25 -27.39 6.05
CA TYR A 18 13.33 -27.42 4.58
C TYR A 18 11.98 -27.87 3.99
N LEU A 19 11.28 -26.97 3.30
CA LEU A 19 9.97 -27.21 2.68
C LEU A 19 10.14 -27.93 1.34
N LEU A 20 9.53 -29.10 1.19
CA LEU A 20 9.48 -29.78 -0.10
C LEU A 20 8.39 -29.13 -0.96
N PRO A 21 8.65 -28.90 -2.26
CA PRO A 21 7.67 -28.29 -3.16
C PRO A 21 6.44 -29.19 -3.42
N SER A 22 6.47 -30.47 -3.03
CA SER A 22 5.31 -31.37 -3.04
C SER A 22 5.50 -32.57 -2.10
N ASN A 23 4.40 -33.20 -1.67
CA ASN A 23 4.40 -34.41 -0.83
C ASN A 23 4.76 -35.71 -1.60
N ARG A 24 5.36 -35.60 -2.80
CA ARG A 24 5.82 -36.74 -3.61
C ARG A 24 7.30 -37.00 -3.37
N ASN A 25 7.80 -38.18 -3.78
CA ASN A 25 9.24 -38.42 -3.91
C ASN A 25 9.83 -37.28 -4.75
N VAL A 26 10.65 -36.43 -4.14
CA VAL A 26 11.45 -35.46 -4.88
C VAL A 26 12.83 -36.07 -5.00
N LYS A 27 13.24 -36.36 -6.24
CA LYS A 27 14.62 -36.71 -6.55
C LYS A 27 15.45 -35.44 -6.37
N VAL A 28 16.26 -35.38 -5.32
CA VAL A 28 16.99 -34.16 -4.93
C VAL A 28 18.40 -34.15 -5.51
N ALA A 29 19.00 -35.32 -5.69
CA ALA A 29 20.31 -35.46 -6.31
C ALA A 29 20.46 -36.84 -6.97
N VAL A 30 21.29 -36.88 -8.01
CA VAL A 30 21.72 -38.10 -8.70
C VAL A 30 23.23 -38.19 -8.49
N THR A 31 23.69 -39.29 -7.92
CA THR A 31 25.13 -39.59 -7.82
C THR A 31 25.47 -40.76 -8.74
N ASP A 32 26.75 -40.95 -9.04
CA ASP A 32 27.22 -42.08 -9.86
C ASP A 32 26.88 -43.46 -9.25
N SER A 33 26.60 -43.49 -7.95
CA SER A 33 26.38 -44.72 -7.19
C SER A 33 24.92 -44.97 -6.81
N PHE A 34 24.12 -43.91 -6.62
CA PHE A 34 22.70 -44.00 -6.25
C PHE A 34 21.98 -42.66 -6.39
N ASP A 35 20.66 -42.75 -6.52
CA ASP A 35 19.76 -41.59 -6.51
C ASP A 35 19.35 -41.24 -5.07
N ILE A 36 19.30 -39.94 -4.76
CA ILE A 36 18.87 -39.43 -3.47
C ILE A 36 17.46 -38.87 -3.60
N ASP A 37 16.50 -39.57 -3.00
CA ASP A 37 15.10 -39.15 -2.87
C ASP A 37 14.83 -38.61 -1.47
N THR A 38 14.11 -37.49 -1.37
CA THR A 38 13.57 -37.01 -0.09
C THR A 38 12.05 -37.10 -0.06
N LYS A 39 11.50 -37.36 1.13
CA LYS A 39 10.08 -37.57 1.40
C LYS A 39 9.63 -36.84 2.66
N GLU A 40 8.35 -36.50 2.72
CA GLU A 40 7.70 -35.98 3.92
C GLU A 40 7.02 -37.10 4.70
N ILE A 41 7.14 -37.05 6.04
CA ILE A 41 6.33 -37.89 6.95
C ILE A 41 5.03 -37.14 7.21
N VAL A 42 4.19 -37.03 6.19
CA VAL A 42 2.78 -36.68 6.37
C VAL A 42 1.99 -37.87 5.83
N GLN A 43 1.29 -38.53 6.75
CA GLN A 43 0.39 -39.66 6.61
C GLN A 43 0.23 -40.21 5.17
N ASN A 44 0.75 -41.43 4.96
CA ASN A 44 0.44 -42.42 3.90
C ASN A 44 1.59 -42.89 2.97
N ARG A 45 2.87 -42.51 3.12
CA ARG A 45 3.93 -43.02 2.21
C ARG A 45 5.31 -43.36 2.78
N VAL A 46 5.49 -43.39 4.10
CA VAL A 46 6.62 -44.13 4.68
C VAL A 46 6.07 -45.49 5.10
N VAL A 47 6.48 -46.51 4.36
CA VAL A 47 6.07 -47.88 4.64
C VAL A 47 6.78 -48.31 5.94
N ALA A 48 6.00 -48.58 6.99
CA ALA A 48 6.54 -48.97 8.29
C ALA A 48 7.37 -50.27 8.18
N PRO A 49 8.38 -50.47 9.05
CA PRO A 49 9.07 -51.75 9.15
C PRO A 49 8.06 -52.90 9.25
N ASN A 50 8.36 -54.02 8.59
CA ASN A 50 7.50 -55.21 8.51
C ASN A 50 6.29 -55.14 7.57
N THR A 51 6.09 -54.04 6.85
CA THR A 51 5.08 -54.01 5.78
C THR A 51 5.50 -54.89 4.61
N ALA A 52 4.54 -55.60 4.01
CA ALA A 52 4.75 -56.43 2.83
C ALA A 52 3.99 -55.88 1.62
N ILE A 53 4.63 -55.90 0.44
CA ILE A 53 3.99 -55.60 -0.84
C ILE A 53 3.93 -56.87 -1.70
N ARG A 54 2.83 -57.06 -2.41
CA ARG A 54 2.67 -58.16 -3.38
C ARG A 54 2.83 -57.61 -4.78
N GLU A 55 3.77 -58.16 -5.53
CA GLU A 55 4.01 -57.79 -6.92
C GLU A 55 4.05 -59.07 -7.78
N THR A 56 3.65 -58.97 -9.05
CA THR A 56 3.76 -60.08 -10.00
C THR A 56 5.00 -59.83 -10.85
N LYS A 57 6.05 -60.63 -10.66
CA LYS A 57 7.27 -60.62 -11.50
C LYS A 57 7.37 -61.95 -12.24
N ASN A 58 7.65 -61.91 -13.54
CA ASN A 58 7.77 -63.10 -14.41
C ASN A 58 6.60 -64.09 -14.26
N ASN A 59 5.36 -63.60 -14.25
CA ASN A 59 4.13 -64.39 -14.05
C ASN A 59 4.04 -65.16 -12.72
N GLN A 60 4.87 -64.86 -11.73
CA GLN A 60 4.76 -65.40 -10.38
C GLN A 60 4.47 -64.28 -9.37
N ARG A 61 3.54 -64.53 -8.44
CA ARG A 61 3.26 -63.61 -7.33
C ARG A 61 4.36 -63.72 -6.28
N VAL A 62 5.09 -62.65 -6.06
CA VAL A 62 6.15 -62.55 -5.06
C VAL A 62 5.71 -61.56 -3.98
N THR A 63 5.90 -61.93 -2.71
CA THR A 63 5.68 -61.02 -1.58
C THR A 63 7.03 -60.48 -1.14
N LEU A 64 7.24 -59.18 -1.28
CA LEU A 64 8.46 -58.48 -0.87
C LEU A 64 8.22 -57.75 0.45
N LYS A 65 9.21 -57.70 1.33
CA LYS A 65 9.08 -57.10 2.67
C LYS A 65 10.06 -55.95 2.86
N TYR A 66 9.63 -54.96 3.63
CA TYR A 66 10.50 -53.92 4.16
C TYR A 66 11.16 -54.42 5.45
N GLU A 67 12.47 -54.25 5.56
CA GLU A 67 13.25 -54.73 6.71
C GLU A 67 13.80 -53.54 7.51
N ALA A 68 13.56 -53.53 8.82
CA ALA A 68 14.27 -52.61 9.71
C ALA A 68 15.74 -53.02 9.77
N VAL A 69 16.62 -52.09 9.43
CA VAL A 69 18.07 -52.32 9.52
C VAL A 69 18.59 -51.88 10.89
N ASN A 70 17.91 -50.93 11.54
CA ASN A 70 18.20 -50.45 12.90
C ASN A 70 17.02 -49.65 13.48
N ASP A 71 17.09 -49.28 14.76
CA ASP A 71 16.02 -48.62 15.54
C ASP A 71 15.95 -47.08 15.36
N TRP A 72 16.34 -46.59 14.19
CA TRP A 72 16.39 -45.15 13.91
C TRP A 72 15.03 -44.46 13.84
N GLU A 73 13.94 -45.22 13.70
CA GLU A 73 12.58 -44.67 13.76
C GLU A 73 12.26 -44.07 15.14
N ASN A 74 12.92 -44.56 16.20
CA ASN A 74 12.76 -44.11 17.58
C ASN A 74 13.91 -43.19 18.07
N ALA A 75 14.83 -42.79 17.19
CA ALA A 75 15.98 -41.98 17.57
C ALA A 75 15.57 -40.52 17.85
N SER A 76 15.91 -40.01 19.04
CA SER A 76 15.64 -38.61 19.45
C SER A 76 16.57 -37.58 18.79
N HIS A 77 17.68 -38.02 18.22
CA HIS A 77 18.72 -37.16 17.63
C HIS A 77 19.06 -37.65 16.21
N LEU A 78 18.25 -37.26 15.23
CA LEU A 78 18.54 -37.50 13.81
C LEU A 78 19.49 -36.41 13.29
N ALA A 79 20.51 -36.81 12.52
CA ALA A 79 21.36 -35.87 11.78
C ALA A 79 20.51 -35.02 10.83
N SER A 80 20.88 -33.75 10.68
CA SER A 80 20.14 -32.86 9.78
C SER A 80 20.41 -33.20 8.31
N LEU A 81 19.41 -33.00 7.46
CA LEU A 81 19.54 -33.18 6.01
C LEU A 81 20.70 -32.33 5.46
N ARG A 82 20.91 -31.13 6.00
CA ARG A 82 22.01 -30.25 5.58
C ARG A 82 23.37 -30.83 5.95
N GLU A 83 23.56 -31.30 7.18
CA GLU A 83 24.82 -31.95 7.59
C GLU A 83 25.14 -33.21 6.77
N ILE A 84 24.11 -33.98 6.39
CA ILE A 84 24.30 -35.18 5.54
C ILE A 84 24.77 -34.76 4.14
N LEU A 85 24.12 -33.76 3.55
CA LEU A 85 24.43 -33.28 2.20
C LEU A 85 25.78 -32.54 2.13
N ASP A 86 26.11 -31.74 3.14
CA ASP A 86 27.41 -31.07 3.27
C ASP A 86 28.55 -32.09 3.36
N LYS A 87 28.35 -33.18 4.13
CA LYS A 87 29.32 -34.30 4.19
C LYS A 87 29.47 -35.04 2.87
N TRP A 88 28.42 -35.05 2.04
CA TRP A 88 28.44 -35.65 0.70
C TRP A 88 28.87 -34.66 -0.38
N ASN A 89 29.17 -33.41 -0.01
CA ASN A 89 29.52 -32.32 -0.93
C ASN A 89 28.44 -32.08 -2.00
N ILE A 90 27.17 -32.19 -1.61
CA ILE A 90 26.01 -32.01 -2.49
C ILE A 90 25.30 -30.70 -2.11
N ASP A 91 25.36 -29.72 -3.01
CA ASP A 91 24.62 -28.47 -2.86
C ASP A 91 23.22 -28.59 -3.51
N ILE A 92 22.18 -28.30 -2.73
CA ILE A 92 20.75 -28.40 -3.13
C ILE A 92 20.07 -27.03 -3.18
N GLU A 93 20.83 -25.94 -3.08
CA GLU A 93 20.29 -24.59 -3.26
C GLU A 93 19.83 -24.42 -4.72
N MET A 94 18.52 -24.45 -4.92
CA MET A 94 17.89 -24.00 -6.16
C MET A 94 18.42 -22.58 -6.43
N SER A 95 18.96 -22.34 -7.62
CA SER A 95 19.48 -21.02 -7.96
C SER A 95 18.39 -19.98 -7.75
N TYR A 96 18.74 -18.81 -7.21
CA TYR A 96 17.77 -17.72 -6.99
C TYR A 96 17.01 -17.38 -8.29
N LYS A 97 17.68 -17.55 -9.44
CA LYS A 97 17.10 -17.38 -10.77
C LYS A 97 15.99 -18.39 -11.07
N ASP A 98 16.18 -19.67 -10.74
CA ASP A 98 15.19 -20.73 -10.94
C ASP A 98 14.01 -20.61 -9.96
N TYR A 99 14.28 -20.20 -8.71
CA TYR A 99 13.24 -19.89 -7.74
C TYR A 99 12.39 -18.68 -8.18
N ALA A 100 13.02 -17.59 -8.63
CA ALA A 100 12.32 -16.43 -9.14
C ALA A 100 11.51 -16.74 -10.41
N GLN A 101 12.04 -17.56 -11.33
CA GLN A 101 11.33 -18.00 -12.52
C GLN A 101 10.11 -18.87 -12.17
N GLN A 102 10.24 -19.79 -11.21
CA GLN A 102 9.10 -20.59 -10.74
C GLN A 102 8.05 -19.74 -10.03
N GLN A 103 8.44 -18.73 -9.24
CA GLN A 103 7.51 -17.78 -8.64
C GLN A 103 6.75 -17.02 -9.73
N HIS A 104 7.45 -16.48 -10.73
CA HIS A 104 6.81 -15.81 -11.87
C HIS A 104 5.88 -16.74 -12.66
N ASP A 105 6.29 -17.98 -12.94
CA ASP A 105 5.47 -18.95 -13.67
C ASP A 105 4.26 -19.43 -12.86
N ARG A 106 4.33 -19.44 -11.53
CA ARG A 106 3.22 -19.77 -10.63
C ARG A 106 2.24 -18.59 -10.49
N ILE A 107 2.72 -17.35 -10.45
CA ILE A 107 1.87 -16.15 -10.29
C ILE A 107 0.82 -16.04 -11.42
N TYR A 108 1.18 -16.34 -12.66
CA TYR A 108 0.22 -16.34 -13.79
C TYR A 108 -0.60 -17.64 -13.92
N GLY A 109 -0.20 -18.70 -13.22
CA GLY A 109 -0.77 -20.04 -13.35
C GLY A 109 -1.70 -20.45 -12.19
N VAL A 110 -1.85 -19.61 -11.17
CA VAL A 110 -2.84 -19.82 -10.10
C VAL A 110 -4.21 -19.52 -10.68
N GLN A 111 -4.98 -20.59 -10.88
CA GLN A 111 -6.28 -20.57 -11.56
C GLN A 111 -7.37 -21.10 -10.62
N ILE A 112 -7.13 -20.91 -9.32
CA ILE A 112 -8.03 -21.28 -8.25
C ILE A 112 -8.36 -19.98 -7.55
N ASN A 113 -9.64 -19.63 -7.51
CA ASN A 113 -10.14 -18.47 -6.80
C ASN A 113 -10.01 -18.66 -5.28
N ASP A 114 -10.21 -17.59 -4.50
CA ASP A 114 -10.15 -17.63 -3.02
C ASP A 114 -11.14 -18.64 -2.40
N ASP A 115 -12.18 -19.04 -3.15
CA ASP A 115 -13.20 -20.04 -2.79
C ASP A 115 -12.85 -21.49 -3.19
N GLY A 116 -11.70 -21.72 -3.83
CA GLY A 116 -11.27 -23.03 -4.31
C GLY A 116 -11.81 -23.43 -5.69
N ALA A 117 -12.56 -22.58 -6.40
CA ALA A 117 -13.09 -22.87 -7.73
C ALA A 117 -12.06 -22.63 -8.85
N ILE A 118 -12.12 -23.41 -9.93
CA ILE A 118 -11.29 -23.19 -11.12
C ILE A 118 -11.80 -21.92 -11.83
N GLU A 119 -10.92 -20.95 -11.97
CA GLU A 119 -11.24 -19.67 -12.58
C GLU A 119 -11.63 -19.82 -14.06
N GLN A 120 -12.54 -18.98 -14.56
CA GLN A 120 -12.88 -18.99 -15.98
C GLN A 120 -11.83 -18.29 -16.87
N MET A 121 -11.53 -18.89 -18.03
CA MET A 121 -10.68 -18.30 -19.06
C MET A 121 -11.50 -17.30 -19.86
N ASN A 122 -10.94 -16.12 -20.15
CA ASN A 122 -11.61 -15.15 -21.01
C ASN A 122 -11.54 -15.57 -22.49
N ASP A 123 -12.47 -15.06 -23.29
CA ASP A 123 -12.63 -15.44 -24.69
C ASP A 123 -11.38 -15.18 -25.55
N GLU A 124 -10.66 -14.08 -25.29
CA GLU A 124 -9.40 -13.75 -25.98
C GLU A 124 -8.34 -14.85 -25.76
N LEU A 125 -8.14 -15.29 -24.52
CA LEU A 125 -7.19 -16.35 -24.19
C LEU A 125 -7.69 -17.73 -24.64
N ALA A 126 -9.00 -17.99 -24.56
CA ALA A 126 -9.61 -19.23 -25.01
C ALA A 126 -9.43 -19.41 -26.52
N GLN A 127 -9.69 -18.36 -27.31
CA GLN A 127 -9.47 -18.37 -28.75
C GLN A 127 -7.99 -18.58 -29.08
N ALA A 128 -7.07 -17.85 -28.43
CA ALA A 128 -5.63 -18.04 -28.62
C ALA A 128 -5.20 -19.48 -28.29
N CYS A 129 -5.80 -20.09 -27.27
CA CYS A 129 -5.55 -21.49 -26.96
C CYS A 129 -6.01 -22.42 -28.08
N VAL A 130 -7.23 -22.23 -28.60
CA VAL A 130 -7.77 -23.00 -29.73
C VAL A 130 -6.91 -22.83 -30.98
N ASP A 131 -6.52 -21.60 -31.30
CA ASP A 131 -5.68 -21.27 -32.45
C ASP A 131 -4.30 -21.93 -32.33
N GLY A 132 -3.77 -22.10 -31.11
CA GLY A 132 -2.48 -22.73 -30.85
C GLY A 132 -2.46 -24.26 -31.00
N LEU A 133 -3.63 -24.91 -30.97
CA LEU A 133 -3.78 -26.38 -31.07
C LEU A 133 -3.63 -26.87 -32.52
N LYS A 134 -2.44 -26.69 -33.09
CA LYS A 134 -2.11 -27.09 -34.45
C LYS A 134 -0.71 -27.67 -34.51
N ASN A 135 -0.52 -28.60 -35.46
CA ASN A 135 0.72 -29.35 -35.66
C ASN A 135 1.14 -30.23 -34.46
N LEU A 136 0.18 -30.71 -33.66
CA LEU A 136 0.46 -31.61 -32.53
C LEU A 136 0.36 -33.09 -32.96
N GLU A 137 1.18 -33.95 -32.35
CA GLU A 137 0.99 -35.41 -32.38
C GLU A 137 0.16 -35.83 -31.16
N ILE A 138 -1.02 -36.41 -31.42
CA ILE A 138 -2.03 -36.69 -30.39
C ILE A 138 -2.18 -38.19 -30.17
N HIS A 139 -2.02 -38.60 -28.91
CA HIS A 139 -2.00 -39.98 -28.46
C HIS A 139 -3.27 -40.32 -27.65
N ASN A 140 -3.58 -41.62 -27.55
CA ASN A 140 -4.79 -42.07 -26.86
C ASN A 140 -4.61 -42.13 -25.33
N TYR A 141 -3.45 -42.61 -24.88
CA TYR A 141 -3.23 -42.90 -23.47
C TYR A 141 -2.67 -41.68 -22.73
N PRO A 142 -3.12 -41.45 -21.49
CA PRO A 142 -2.62 -40.35 -20.68
C PRO A 142 -1.19 -40.66 -20.22
N GLN A 143 -0.22 -40.01 -20.85
CA GLN A 143 1.12 -39.82 -20.31
C GLN A 143 1.21 -38.47 -19.59
N PRO A 144 2.27 -38.23 -18.79
CA PRO A 144 2.58 -36.88 -18.31
C PRO A 144 2.55 -35.88 -19.47
N ILE A 145 1.88 -34.74 -19.27
CA ILE A 145 1.58 -33.78 -20.35
C ILE A 145 2.82 -33.16 -21.00
N ASN A 146 3.98 -33.26 -20.35
CA ASN A 146 5.27 -32.83 -20.89
C ASN A 146 5.91 -33.87 -21.83
N MET A 147 5.42 -35.10 -21.85
CA MET A 147 5.91 -36.18 -22.71
C MET A 147 5.05 -36.30 -23.98
N GLU A 148 3.73 -36.40 -23.84
CA GLU A 148 2.82 -36.57 -24.98
C GLU A 148 1.52 -35.81 -24.75
N VAL A 149 0.90 -35.35 -25.84
CA VAL A 149 -0.44 -34.76 -25.80
C VAL A 149 -1.47 -35.88 -25.93
N SER A 150 -2.33 -36.05 -24.91
CA SER A 150 -3.43 -37.00 -25.00
C SER A 150 -4.69 -36.36 -25.59
N LEU A 151 -5.44 -37.12 -26.38
CA LEU A 151 -6.72 -36.67 -26.93
C LEU A 151 -7.71 -36.29 -25.81
N LEU A 152 -7.69 -37.05 -24.71
CA LEU A 152 -8.48 -36.75 -23.52
C LEU A 152 -8.14 -35.37 -22.93
N SER A 153 -6.85 -35.03 -22.81
CA SER A 153 -6.45 -33.72 -22.27
C SER A 153 -6.90 -32.55 -23.15
N ILE A 154 -6.91 -32.71 -24.48
CA ILE A 154 -7.44 -31.69 -25.38
C ILE A 154 -8.95 -31.51 -25.16
N PHE A 155 -9.71 -32.61 -25.10
CA PHE A 155 -11.15 -32.53 -24.84
C PHE A 155 -11.49 -31.95 -23.48
N CYS A 156 -10.78 -32.34 -22.41
CA CYS A 156 -10.92 -31.69 -21.10
C CYS A 156 -10.74 -30.17 -21.21
N GLY A 157 -9.75 -29.72 -21.99
CA GLY A 157 -9.51 -28.32 -22.25
C GLY A 157 -10.67 -27.64 -22.98
N LEU A 158 -11.05 -28.18 -24.13
CA LEU A 158 -12.07 -27.57 -24.99
C LEU A 158 -13.46 -27.55 -24.35
N TYR A 159 -13.87 -28.63 -23.67
CA TYR A 159 -15.14 -28.66 -22.94
C TYR A 159 -15.16 -27.74 -21.72
N GLY A 160 -13.99 -27.32 -21.23
CA GLY A 160 -13.89 -26.30 -20.20
C GLY A 160 -14.14 -24.87 -20.70
N ILE A 161 -14.09 -24.62 -22.00
CA ILE A 161 -14.37 -23.31 -22.59
C ILE A 161 -15.89 -23.07 -22.57
N THR A 162 -16.31 -21.96 -21.97
CA THR A 162 -17.73 -21.58 -21.85
C THR A 162 -18.31 -21.02 -23.13
N ASN A 163 -17.53 -20.27 -23.91
CA ASN A 163 -17.97 -19.76 -25.20
C ASN A 163 -18.16 -20.90 -26.21
N GLU A 164 -19.40 -21.16 -26.59
CA GLU A 164 -19.77 -22.31 -27.42
C GLU A 164 -19.17 -22.25 -28.83
N SER A 165 -19.03 -21.06 -29.40
CA SER A 165 -18.46 -20.88 -30.74
C SER A 165 -16.99 -21.27 -30.76
N ILE A 166 -16.22 -20.78 -29.78
CA ILE A 166 -14.79 -21.07 -29.64
C ILE A 166 -14.58 -22.58 -29.38
N ARG A 167 -15.41 -23.17 -28.52
CA ARG A 167 -15.37 -24.60 -28.22
C ARG A 167 -15.66 -25.44 -29.46
N ALA A 168 -16.71 -25.12 -30.22
CA ALA A 168 -17.08 -25.85 -31.42
C ALA A 168 -15.98 -25.78 -32.49
N GLU A 169 -15.37 -24.61 -32.66
CA GLU A 169 -14.23 -24.42 -33.54
C GLU A 169 -13.05 -25.30 -33.11
N GLY A 170 -12.67 -25.24 -31.83
CA GLY A 170 -11.56 -26.04 -31.30
C GLY A 170 -11.76 -27.54 -31.47
N ILE A 171 -12.98 -28.05 -31.27
CA ILE A 171 -13.31 -29.46 -31.50
C ILE A 171 -13.19 -29.81 -33.00
N GLY A 172 -13.64 -28.94 -33.89
CA GLY A 172 -13.48 -29.10 -35.35
C GLY A 172 -12.01 -29.08 -35.80
N ASN A 173 -11.18 -28.31 -35.10
CA ASN A 173 -9.77 -28.11 -35.42
C ASN A 173 -8.89 -29.32 -35.07
N ILE A 174 -9.30 -30.19 -34.12
CA ILE A 174 -8.50 -31.33 -33.65
C ILE A 174 -8.04 -32.20 -34.82
N ARG A 175 -8.97 -32.72 -35.63
CA ARG A 175 -8.65 -33.59 -36.78
C ARG A 175 -8.12 -32.83 -37.99
N LYS A 176 -8.45 -31.53 -38.10
CA LYS A 176 -8.11 -30.71 -39.27
C LYS A 176 -6.65 -30.28 -39.26
N PHE A 177 -6.11 -29.96 -38.09
CA PHE A 177 -4.80 -29.32 -37.95
C PHE A 177 -3.78 -30.15 -37.14
N ASN A 178 -4.14 -31.34 -36.67
CA ASN A 178 -3.26 -32.18 -35.87
C ASN A 178 -3.22 -33.62 -36.37
N LYS A 179 -2.18 -34.35 -35.98
CA LYS A 179 -1.95 -35.74 -36.38
C LYS A 179 -2.31 -36.67 -35.23
N LEU A 180 -3.38 -37.46 -35.40
CA LEU A 180 -3.81 -38.42 -34.39
C LEU A 180 -3.16 -39.79 -34.66
N SER A 181 -2.73 -40.45 -33.59
CA SER A 181 -2.41 -41.88 -33.66
C SER A 181 -3.67 -42.70 -34.00
N ALA A 182 -3.51 -43.86 -34.65
CA ALA A 182 -4.63 -44.72 -35.03
C ALA A 182 -5.54 -45.09 -33.84
N ASN A 183 -4.94 -45.30 -32.65
CA ASN A 183 -5.68 -45.56 -31.43
C ASN A 183 -6.41 -44.33 -30.89
N ALA A 184 -5.85 -43.13 -31.03
CA ALA A 184 -6.53 -41.90 -30.63
C ALA A 184 -7.74 -41.64 -31.53
N ASP A 185 -7.60 -41.86 -32.84
CA ASP A 185 -8.69 -41.66 -33.78
C ASP A 185 -9.81 -42.69 -33.60
N LYS A 186 -9.47 -43.97 -33.34
CA LYS A 186 -10.45 -45.02 -33.03
C LYS A 186 -11.25 -44.73 -31.75
N ASN A 187 -10.63 -44.11 -30.75
CA ASN A 187 -11.25 -43.81 -29.45
C ASN A 187 -11.78 -42.37 -29.33
N TYR A 188 -11.90 -41.65 -30.45
CA TYR A 188 -12.24 -40.22 -30.45
C TYR A 188 -13.52 -39.89 -29.68
N GLY A 189 -14.62 -40.63 -29.93
CA GLY A 189 -15.90 -40.41 -29.26
C GLY A 189 -15.84 -40.69 -27.74
N GLN A 190 -15.11 -41.73 -27.34
CA GLN A 190 -14.94 -42.06 -25.91
C GLN A 190 -14.10 -40.99 -25.20
N ALA A 191 -13.03 -40.50 -25.83
CA ALA A 191 -12.21 -39.42 -25.30
C ALA A 191 -13.01 -38.11 -25.18
N ALA A 192 -13.86 -37.81 -26.15
CA ALA A 192 -14.74 -36.65 -26.11
C ALA A 192 -15.70 -36.70 -24.92
N SER A 193 -16.45 -37.80 -24.75
CA SER A 193 -17.39 -37.97 -23.63
C SER A 193 -16.68 -37.95 -22.27
N ASN A 194 -15.49 -38.53 -22.18
CA ASN A 194 -14.71 -38.50 -20.94
C ASN A 194 -14.17 -37.10 -20.61
N GLY A 195 -13.78 -36.33 -21.63
CA GLY A 195 -13.30 -34.95 -21.46
C GLY A 195 -14.40 -34.02 -20.98
N GLU A 196 -15.61 -34.17 -21.52
CA GLU A 196 -16.81 -33.42 -21.11
C GLU A 196 -17.15 -33.63 -19.62
N ARG A 197 -16.93 -34.84 -19.09
CA ARG A 197 -17.14 -35.15 -17.66
C ARG A 197 -16.11 -34.51 -16.73
N LYS A 198 -14.97 -34.06 -17.25
CA LYS A 198 -13.87 -33.47 -16.47
C LYS A 198 -13.29 -32.23 -17.18
N PRO A 199 -14.11 -31.18 -17.31
CA PRO A 199 -13.68 -29.96 -17.99
C PRO A 199 -12.57 -29.26 -17.20
N ASN A 200 -11.53 -28.82 -17.89
CA ASN A 200 -10.43 -28.03 -17.36
C ASN A 200 -9.76 -27.25 -18.50
N GLN A 201 -10.29 -26.08 -18.85
CA GLN A 201 -9.78 -25.23 -19.93
C GLN A 201 -8.31 -24.87 -19.81
N TRP A 202 -7.79 -24.72 -18.60
CA TRP A 202 -6.41 -24.31 -18.39
C TRP A 202 -5.38 -25.40 -18.70
N ILE A 203 -5.82 -26.64 -18.94
CA ILE A 203 -4.93 -27.66 -19.47
C ILE A 203 -4.39 -27.27 -20.86
N LEU A 204 -5.13 -26.45 -21.62
CA LEU A 204 -4.72 -26.00 -22.96
C LEU A 204 -3.45 -25.15 -22.89
N THR A 205 -3.32 -24.25 -21.92
CA THR A 205 -2.10 -23.45 -21.76
C THR A 205 -0.89 -24.33 -21.41
N LYS A 206 -1.09 -25.41 -20.64
CA LYS A 206 -0.04 -26.39 -20.36
C LYS A 206 0.35 -27.19 -21.60
N ILE A 207 -0.60 -27.63 -22.41
CA ILE A 207 -0.33 -28.33 -23.68
C ILE A 207 0.54 -27.44 -24.57
N LEU A 208 0.14 -26.18 -24.75
CA LEU A 208 0.89 -25.23 -25.57
C LEU A 208 2.28 -24.92 -24.99
N ARG A 209 2.40 -24.79 -23.67
CA ARG A 209 3.69 -24.58 -23.02
C ARG A 209 4.72 -25.67 -23.34
N TYR A 210 4.29 -26.94 -23.36
CA TYR A 210 5.20 -28.07 -23.59
C TYR A 210 5.37 -28.44 -25.05
N HIS A 211 4.30 -28.37 -25.85
CA HIS A 211 4.26 -28.91 -27.21
C HIS A 211 4.18 -27.86 -28.31
N ASN A 212 4.03 -26.58 -27.94
CA ASN A 212 4.07 -25.45 -28.85
C ASN A 212 4.74 -24.23 -28.19
N LYS A 213 6.00 -24.42 -27.76
CA LYS A 213 6.73 -23.50 -26.87
C LYS A 213 6.85 -22.09 -27.43
N ASP A 214 7.13 -21.95 -28.72
CA ASP A 214 7.29 -20.64 -29.36
C ASP A 214 5.97 -19.86 -29.37
N TYR A 215 4.87 -20.52 -29.70
CA TYR A 215 3.53 -19.92 -29.64
C TYR A 215 3.13 -19.56 -28.21
N TYR A 216 3.49 -20.41 -27.23
CA TYR A 216 3.23 -20.13 -25.82
C TYR A 216 3.97 -18.87 -25.36
N GLU A 217 5.27 -18.75 -25.65
CA GLU A 217 6.07 -17.60 -25.23
C GLU A 217 5.66 -16.30 -25.95
N GLN A 218 5.29 -16.37 -27.23
CA GLN A 218 4.94 -15.19 -28.03
C GLN A 218 3.50 -14.71 -27.85
N ILE A 219 2.54 -15.62 -27.62
CA ILE A 219 1.10 -15.29 -27.63
C ILE A 219 0.46 -15.57 -26.27
N ILE A 220 0.56 -16.80 -25.76
CA ILE A 220 -0.17 -17.22 -24.55
C ILE A 220 0.35 -16.51 -23.29
N LYS A 221 1.67 -16.47 -23.11
CA LYS A 221 2.30 -15.89 -21.92
C LYS A 221 2.05 -14.38 -21.77
N PRO A 222 2.14 -13.55 -22.83
CA PRO A 222 1.69 -12.16 -22.78
C PRO A 222 0.22 -11.99 -22.42
N LEU A 223 -0.68 -12.81 -22.96
CA LEU A 223 -2.11 -12.76 -22.63
C LEU A 223 -2.39 -13.15 -21.17
N LEU A 224 -1.71 -14.17 -20.66
CA LEU A 224 -1.78 -14.55 -19.24
C LEU A 224 -1.35 -13.40 -18.32
N LYS A 225 -0.26 -12.71 -18.67
CA LYS A 225 0.22 -11.53 -17.93
C LYS A 225 -0.79 -10.39 -17.97
N LYS A 226 -1.30 -10.03 -19.16
CA LYS A 226 -2.33 -8.99 -19.35
C LYS A 226 -3.57 -9.26 -18.51
N ASN A 227 -4.06 -10.50 -18.51
CA ASN A 227 -5.24 -10.91 -17.74
C ASN A 227 -5.01 -10.81 -16.23
N TYR A 228 -3.83 -11.21 -15.75
CA TYR A 228 -3.46 -11.07 -14.35
C TYR A 228 -3.42 -9.60 -13.91
N ASP A 229 -2.79 -8.73 -14.71
CA ASP A 229 -2.68 -7.30 -14.41
C ASP A 229 -4.05 -6.62 -14.39
N LEU A 230 -4.94 -6.95 -15.35
CA LEU A 230 -6.32 -6.46 -15.38
C LEU A 230 -7.11 -6.87 -14.13
N LYS A 231 -7.00 -8.13 -13.70
CA LYS A 231 -7.67 -8.61 -12.48
C LYS A 231 -7.16 -7.90 -11.24
N LYS A 232 -5.84 -7.70 -11.14
CA LYS A 232 -5.24 -6.94 -10.05
C LYS A 232 -5.81 -5.52 -9.99
N GLN A 233 -5.90 -4.84 -11.13
CA GLN A 233 -6.50 -3.51 -11.24
C GLN A 233 -7.99 -3.50 -10.88
N GLN A 234 -8.74 -4.51 -11.32
CA GLN A 234 -10.17 -4.62 -11.05
C GLN A 234 -10.45 -4.90 -9.57
N LYS A 235 -9.65 -5.75 -8.92
CA LYS A 235 -9.68 -5.99 -7.47
C LYS A 235 -9.44 -4.68 -6.71
N ILE A 236 -8.38 -3.94 -7.06
CA ILE A 236 -8.09 -2.63 -6.47
C ILE A 236 -9.26 -1.66 -6.69
N THR A 237 -9.84 -1.61 -7.89
CA THR A 237 -10.96 -0.71 -8.23
C THR A 237 -12.22 -1.05 -7.43
N ASN A 238 -12.52 -2.33 -7.23
CA ASN A 238 -13.66 -2.76 -6.43
C ASN A 238 -13.46 -2.41 -4.95
N VAL A 239 -12.26 -2.63 -4.42
CA VAL A 239 -11.89 -2.26 -3.05
C VAL A 239 -11.93 -0.74 -2.85
N LEU A 240 -11.44 0.04 -3.81
CA LEU A 240 -11.52 1.50 -3.78
C LEU A 240 -12.97 2.02 -3.70
N LYS A 241 -13.94 1.29 -4.26
CA LYS A 241 -15.36 1.65 -4.17
C LYS A 241 -15.97 1.31 -2.80
N SER A 242 -15.44 0.31 -2.10
CA SER A 242 -15.92 -0.06 -0.76
C SER A 242 -15.26 0.75 0.36
N ILE A 243 -14.12 1.38 0.11
CA ILE A 243 -13.43 2.22 1.09
C ILE A 243 -14.21 3.53 1.29
N GLU A 244 -14.69 3.74 2.51
CA GLU A 244 -15.20 5.02 2.97
C GLU A 244 -14.11 6.11 2.92
N LYS A 245 -14.50 7.30 2.47
CA LYS A 245 -13.60 8.44 2.27
C LYS A 245 -13.66 9.36 3.48
N PHE A 246 -12.50 9.64 4.06
CA PHE A 246 -12.36 10.55 5.19
C PHE A 246 -11.56 11.79 4.80
N GLU A 247 -11.89 12.93 5.39
CA GLU A 247 -11.06 14.13 5.35
C GLU A 247 -10.33 14.29 6.67
N ILE A 248 -9.28 15.13 6.68
CA ILE A 248 -8.62 15.51 7.93
C ILE A 248 -9.56 16.42 8.71
N ASP A 249 -9.85 16.05 9.96
CA ASP A 249 -10.56 16.89 10.94
C ASP A 249 -9.64 17.10 12.16
N LEU A 250 -9.39 18.36 12.52
CA LEU A 250 -8.54 18.71 13.67
C LEU A 250 -9.25 18.54 15.02
N LYS A 251 -10.59 18.46 15.03
CA LYS A 251 -11.38 18.25 16.25
C LYS A 251 -11.44 16.78 16.66
N ASP A 252 -11.31 15.88 15.69
CA ASP A 252 -11.11 14.46 15.95
C ASP A 252 -9.79 14.28 16.72
N PRO A 253 -9.71 13.59 17.87
CA PRO A 253 -8.45 13.32 18.55
C PRO A 253 -7.57 12.29 17.83
N PHE A 254 -8.06 11.60 16.78
CA PHE A 254 -7.32 10.55 16.10
C PHE A 254 -6.01 11.04 15.44
N THR A 255 -4.90 10.36 15.70
CA THR A 255 -3.54 10.69 15.25
C THR A 255 -2.79 9.47 14.72
N LEU A 256 -1.54 9.67 14.29
CA LEU A 256 -0.63 8.57 13.92
C LEU A 256 -0.37 7.59 15.08
N LYS A 257 -0.46 8.06 16.34
CA LYS A 257 -0.28 7.20 17.52
C LYS A 257 -1.38 6.14 17.60
N ASP A 258 -2.62 6.51 17.27
CA ASP A 258 -3.74 5.57 17.25
C ASP A 258 -3.56 4.48 16.20
N ILE A 259 -3.04 4.83 15.02
CA ILE A 259 -2.68 3.84 13.99
C ILE A 259 -1.59 2.89 14.50
N LEU A 260 -0.57 3.42 15.20
CA LEU A 260 0.49 2.61 15.79
C LEU A 260 -0.06 1.64 16.85
N ASP A 261 -0.99 2.10 17.69
CA ASP A 261 -1.60 1.29 18.75
C ASP A 261 -2.48 0.18 18.16
N LYS A 262 -3.35 0.54 17.20
CA LYS A 262 -4.17 -0.43 16.47
C LYS A 262 -3.32 -1.50 15.75
N ALA A 263 -2.21 -1.08 15.13
CA ALA A 263 -1.27 -2.00 14.50
C ALA A 263 -0.61 -2.93 15.52
N SER A 264 -0.19 -2.39 16.67
CA SER A 264 0.43 -3.17 17.76
C SER A 264 -0.54 -4.17 18.40
N ASN A 265 -1.83 -3.81 18.45
CA ASN A 265 -2.91 -4.68 18.94
C ASN A 265 -3.38 -5.72 17.91
N GLY A 266 -2.86 -5.67 16.68
CA GLY A 266 -3.26 -6.58 15.59
C GLY A 266 -4.65 -6.29 15.01
N GLU A 267 -5.22 -5.11 15.27
CA GLU A 267 -6.57 -4.72 14.82
C GLU A 267 -6.67 -4.61 13.29
N TYR A 268 -5.54 -4.45 12.61
CA TYR A 268 -5.46 -4.36 11.14
C TYR A 268 -5.16 -5.69 10.43
N ALA A 269 -5.21 -6.83 11.13
CA ALA A 269 -4.81 -8.12 10.58
C ALA A 269 -5.58 -8.45 9.28
N ASN A 270 -4.85 -8.47 8.15
CA ASN A 270 -5.39 -8.69 6.80
C ASN A 270 -6.49 -7.70 6.37
N GLN A 271 -6.58 -6.52 6.99
CA GLN A 271 -7.59 -5.49 6.70
C GLN A 271 -6.91 -4.20 6.23
N ILE A 272 -6.39 -4.22 5.00
CA ILE A 272 -5.67 -3.07 4.43
C ILE A 272 -6.59 -1.87 4.24
N GLU A 273 -7.88 -2.11 3.99
CA GLU A 273 -8.90 -1.09 3.82
C GLU A 273 -9.07 -0.24 5.08
N SER A 274 -9.09 -0.88 6.25
CA SER A 274 -9.22 -0.19 7.55
C SER A 274 -8.00 0.68 7.86
N VAL A 275 -6.80 0.22 7.48
CA VAL A 275 -5.57 1.03 7.57
C VAL A 275 -5.69 2.28 6.70
N VAL A 276 -6.17 2.12 5.47
CA VAL A 276 -6.31 3.24 4.53
C VAL A 276 -7.38 4.24 5.00
N GLN A 277 -8.49 3.76 5.55
CA GLN A 277 -9.53 4.61 6.14
C GLN A 277 -8.99 5.46 7.29
N ASP A 278 -8.26 4.85 8.22
CA ASP A 278 -7.67 5.57 9.34
C ASP A 278 -6.54 6.51 8.91
N LEU A 279 -5.70 6.10 7.95
CA LEU A 279 -4.64 6.95 7.40
C LEU A 279 -5.20 8.18 6.69
N GLN A 280 -6.35 8.08 6.02
CA GLN A 280 -7.00 9.22 5.35
C GLN A 280 -7.41 10.34 6.32
N LYS A 281 -7.66 10.02 7.61
CA LYS A 281 -8.02 11.01 8.65
C LYS A 281 -6.84 11.88 9.06
N ILE A 282 -5.62 11.46 8.76
CA ILE A 282 -4.40 12.14 9.21
C ILE A 282 -3.47 12.57 8.08
N LEU A 283 -3.60 12.02 6.86
CA LEU A 283 -2.67 12.26 5.76
C LEU A 283 -3.40 12.62 4.47
N LYS A 284 -2.93 13.68 3.78
CA LYS A 284 -3.30 14.03 2.41
C LYS A 284 -2.05 14.44 1.63
N VAL A 285 -2.14 14.43 0.31
CA VAL A 285 -1.05 14.81 -0.60
C VAL A 285 -1.56 15.81 -1.61
N ALA A 286 -0.81 16.88 -1.85
CA ALA A 286 -1.13 17.85 -2.89
C ALA A 286 0.11 18.16 -3.75
N PRO A 287 -0.07 18.49 -5.04
CA PRO A 287 1.03 18.90 -5.91
C PRO A 287 1.58 20.27 -5.48
N CYS A 288 2.91 20.42 -5.55
CA CYS A 288 3.65 21.64 -5.21
C CYS A 288 4.72 21.92 -6.28
N GLN A 289 5.36 23.11 -6.25
CA GLN A 289 6.44 23.39 -7.21
C GLN A 289 7.61 22.41 -6.95
N ASN A 290 7.93 21.60 -7.96
CA ASN A 290 8.97 20.56 -7.92
C ASN A 290 8.69 19.35 -7.01
N GLY A 291 7.42 18.98 -6.82
CA GLY A 291 7.08 17.70 -6.18
C GLY A 291 5.66 17.63 -5.62
N SER A 292 5.52 16.95 -4.49
CA SER A 292 4.28 16.88 -3.74
C SER A 292 4.54 17.28 -2.29
N CYS A 293 3.64 18.07 -1.72
CA CYS A 293 3.60 18.35 -0.29
C CYS A 293 2.72 17.31 0.39
N TYR A 294 3.23 16.71 1.46
CA TYR A 294 2.48 15.77 2.29
C TYR A 294 1.94 16.52 3.49
N ILE A 295 0.61 16.55 3.59
CA ILE A 295 -0.15 17.27 4.60
C ILE A 295 -0.49 16.27 5.69
N ILE A 296 0.06 16.46 6.89
CA ILE A 296 -0.14 15.55 8.01
C ILE A 296 -0.75 16.28 9.19
N LYS A 297 -1.73 15.64 9.82
CA LYS A 297 -2.30 16.04 11.10
C LYS A 297 -1.40 15.54 12.22
N GLU A 298 -0.94 16.45 13.06
CA GLU A 298 -0.11 16.14 14.23
C GLU A 298 -0.66 16.84 15.47
N TYR A 299 -0.45 16.23 16.62
CA TYR A 299 -0.87 16.80 17.90
C TYR A 299 0.22 17.73 18.44
N ASP A 300 -0.14 18.98 18.69
CA ASP A 300 0.71 19.97 19.34
C ASP A 300 0.48 19.93 20.85
N CYS A 301 1.45 19.40 21.58
CA CYS A 301 1.39 19.24 23.02
C CYS A 301 1.51 20.56 23.81
N ILE A 302 1.98 21.64 23.19
CA ILE A 302 2.08 22.96 23.84
C ILE A 302 0.71 23.62 23.90
N ASN A 303 -0.03 23.53 22.79
CA ASN A 303 -1.34 24.16 22.66
C ASN A 303 -2.52 23.23 22.96
N ASP A 304 -2.26 21.94 23.19
CA ASP A 304 -3.28 20.90 23.43
C ASP A 304 -4.32 20.87 22.28
N THR A 305 -3.81 20.88 21.04
CA THR A 305 -4.62 20.93 19.82
C THR A 305 -3.97 20.17 18.69
N ASN A 306 -4.77 19.65 17.76
CA ASN A 306 -4.23 19.13 16.50
C ASN A 306 -3.96 20.27 15.51
N VAL A 307 -2.83 20.16 14.81
CA VAL A 307 -2.37 21.12 13.80
C VAL A 307 -2.06 20.40 12.49
N ILE A 308 -2.00 21.18 11.41
CA ILE A 308 -1.59 20.70 10.09
C ILE A 308 -0.13 21.08 9.88
N ASN A 309 0.69 20.09 9.55
CA ASN A 309 2.09 20.27 9.19
C ASN A 309 2.35 19.73 7.79
N TYR A 310 3.38 20.27 7.14
CA TYR A 310 3.85 19.79 5.84
C TYR A 310 5.16 19.04 5.99
N LYS A 311 5.25 17.92 5.27
CA LYS A 311 6.45 17.09 5.23
C LYS A 311 6.82 16.73 3.81
N ASN A 312 8.08 16.38 3.65
CA ASN A 312 8.54 15.79 2.40
C ASN A 312 8.27 14.29 2.35
N LYS A 313 8.43 13.76 1.14
CA LYS A 313 8.25 12.35 0.85
C LYS A 313 9.06 11.45 1.78
N GLN A 314 10.34 11.74 1.97
CA GLN A 314 11.23 10.88 2.75
C GLN A 314 10.76 10.75 4.20
N ALA A 315 10.45 11.88 4.85
CA ALA A 315 10.00 11.90 6.23
C ALA A 315 8.70 11.09 6.44
N ILE A 316 7.71 11.24 5.54
CA ILE A 316 6.46 10.46 5.61
C ILE A 316 6.72 8.99 5.36
N TYR A 317 7.49 8.65 4.32
CA TYR A 317 7.77 7.26 3.99
C TYR A 317 8.51 6.54 5.12
N ASP A 318 9.44 7.21 5.78
CA ASP A 318 10.15 6.62 6.92
C ASP A 318 9.24 6.44 8.13
N GLN A 319 8.34 7.40 8.42
CA GLN A 319 7.35 7.27 9.49
C GLN A 319 6.38 6.10 9.22
N LEU A 320 5.81 6.00 8.01
CA LEU A 320 4.84 4.95 7.67
C LEU A 320 5.49 3.57 7.56
N ARG A 321 6.74 3.48 7.08
CA ARG A 321 7.47 2.20 6.97
C ARG A 321 7.83 1.62 8.33
N ALA A 322 7.98 2.46 9.36
CA ALA A 322 8.27 2.00 10.72
C ALA A 322 7.10 1.22 11.35
N ILE A 323 5.86 1.45 10.89
CA ILE A 323 4.65 0.83 11.43
C ILE A 323 4.36 -0.47 10.68
N LYS A 324 4.66 -1.61 11.33
CA LYS A 324 4.37 -2.96 10.81
C LYS A 324 2.93 -3.33 11.15
N LEU A 325 2.22 -3.89 10.17
CA LEU A 325 0.81 -4.27 10.30
C LEU A 325 0.67 -5.78 10.57
N TRP A 326 1.10 -6.61 9.64
CA TRP A 326 1.14 -8.07 9.80
C TRP A 326 2.24 -8.68 8.92
N GLN A 327 2.47 -9.98 9.08
CA GLN A 327 3.41 -10.73 8.27
C GLN A 327 2.66 -11.56 7.23
N ASP A 328 2.97 -11.34 5.95
CA ASP A 328 2.49 -12.14 4.83
C ASP A 328 3.65 -12.99 4.28
N GLY A 329 3.70 -14.25 4.69
CA GLY A 329 4.82 -15.15 4.41
C GLY A 329 6.15 -14.62 4.96
N LYS A 330 7.07 -14.25 4.06
CA LYS A 330 8.38 -13.66 4.42
C LYS A 330 8.38 -12.12 4.39
N LYS A 331 7.33 -11.48 3.89
CA LYS A 331 7.23 -10.02 3.78
C LYS A 331 6.48 -9.48 4.99
N ASN A 332 7.01 -8.43 5.61
CA ASN A 332 6.25 -7.64 6.57
C ASN A 332 5.47 -6.59 5.79
N ILE A 333 4.15 -6.59 5.94
CA ILE A 333 3.28 -5.55 5.41
C ILE A 333 3.29 -4.38 6.39
N THR A 334 3.46 -3.17 5.86
CA THR A 334 3.59 -1.93 6.64
C THR A 334 2.55 -0.90 6.19
N VAL A 335 2.39 0.18 6.95
CA VAL A 335 1.46 1.26 6.58
C VAL A 335 1.86 1.92 5.25
N VAL A 336 3.17 1.97 4.92
CA VAL A 336 3.60 2.50 3.62
C VAL A 336 3.14 1.64 2.45
N ASP A 337 3.07 0.31 2.59
CA ASP A 337 2.55 -0.57 1.54
C ASP A 337 1.07 -0.26 1.26
N ALA A 338 0.26 -0.05 2.31
CA ALA A 338 -1.14 0.34 2.18
C ALA A 338 -1.30 1.73 1.53
N PHE A 339 -0.46 2.68 1.92
CA PHE A 339 -0.44 4.00 1.29
C PHE A 339 -0.10 3.93 -0.20
N GLU A 340 0.91 3.14 -0.58
CA GLU A 340 1.32 2.98 -1.98
C GLU A 340 0.27 2.29 -2.86
N GLU A 341 -0.44 1.31 -2.31
CA GLU A 341 -1.49 0.60 -3.05
C GLU A 341 -2.70 1.49 -3.35
N PHE A 342 -3.04 2.41 -2.44
CA PHE A 342 -4.25 3.24 -2.53
C PHE A 342 -3.96 4.75 -2.61
N GLN A 343 -2.83 5.15 -3.20
CA GLN A 343 -2.38 6.55 -3.25
C GLN A 343 -3.45 7.54 -3.72
N SER A 344 -4.27 7.15 -4.71
CA SER A 344 -5.30 8.00 -5.30
C SER A 344 -6.31 8.56 -4.28
N LEU A 345 -6.55 7.88 -3.15
CA LEU A 345 -7.44 8.34 -2.09
C LEU A 345 -6.88 9.50 -1.26
N PHE A 346 -5.55 9.68 -1.27
CA PHE A 346 -4.87 10.70 -0.50
C PHE A 346 -4.62 11.99 -1.31
N TYR A 347 -4.68 11.91 -2.64
CA TYR A 347 -4.36 13.03 -3.52
C TYR A 347 -5.46 14.09 -3.60
N LYS A 348 -5.04 15.34 -3.51
CA LYS A 348 -5.79 16.57 -3.73
C LYS A 348 -5.16 17.31 -4.91
N ILE A 349 -5.94 18.12 -5.62
CA ILE A 349 -5.46 18.88 -6.79
C ILE A 349 -4.73 20.18 -6.39
N GLY A 350 -4.82 20.57 -5.12
CA GLY A 350 -4.17 21.77 -4.58
C GLY A 350 -4.57 22.03 -3.13
N ILE A 351 -4.03 23.11 -2.57
CA ILE A 351 -4.26 23.56 -1.19
C ILE A 351 -4.85 24.98 -1.26
N LYS A 352 -5.90 25.25 -0.49
CA LYS A 352 -6.43 26.60 -0.26
C LYS A 352 -6.82 26.79 1.19
N PHE A 353 -6.91 28.04 1.62
CA PHE A 353 -7.37 28.32 2.98
C PHE A 353 -8.82 27.86 3.16
N ILE A 354 -9.70 28.29 2.24
CA ILE A 354 -11.10 27.84 2.14
C ILE A 354 -11.46 27.58 0.67
N SER A 355 -12.04 26.42 0.39
CA SER A 355 -12.50 25.99 -0.92
C SER A 355 -13.80 25.19 -0.81
N LYS A 356 -14.72 25.45 -1.75
CA LYS A 356 -15.93 24.63 -1.96
C LYS A 356 -15.66 23.41 -2.86
N ASN A 357 -14.51 23.37 -3.54
CA ASN A 357 -14.14 22.23 -4.38
C ASN A 357 -13.56 21.12 -3.51
N PRO A 358 -14.20 19.93 -3.41
CA PRO A 358 -13.76 18.84 -2.54
C PRO A 358 -12.42 18.21 -2.95
N LEU A 359 -11.98 18.46 -4.20
CA LEU A 359 -10.69 18.02 -4.70
C LEU A 359 -9.53 18.87 -4.16
N ILE A 360 -9.81 20.05 -3.61
CA ILE A 360 -8.81 20.95 -3.00
C ILE A 360 -8.81 20.70 -1.49
N PHE A 361 -7.63 20.63 -0.89
CA PHE A 361 -7.49 20.54 0.55
C PHE A 361 -7.83 21.87 1.22
N ASN A 362 -8.69 21.84 2.23
CA ASN A 362 -9.04 23.00 3.07
C ASN A 362 -8.12 23.07 4.28
N VAL A 363 -7.37 24.15 4.42
CA VAL A 363 -6.53 24.41 5.59
C VAL A 363 -7.38 24.85 6.79
N PHE A 364 -8.43 25.62 6.55
CA PHE A 364 -9.35 26.03 7.60
C PHE A 364 -10.33 24.90 7.95
N GLN A 365 -10.32 24.48 9.20
CA GLN A 365 -11.05 23.34 9.78
C GLN A 365 -12.06 23.82 10.85
N GLY A 366 -12.37 25.13 10.83
CA GLY A 366 -13.22 25.77 11.81
C GLY A 366 -12.47 26.30 13.03
N TYR A 367 -13.13 27.16 13.79
CA TYR A 367 -12.59 27.70 15.03
C TYR A 367 -12.61 26.66 16.17
N LYS A 368 -11.66 26.81 17.10
CA LYS A 368 -11.62 26.08 18.38
C LYS A 368 -12.91 26.25 19.16
N TYR A 369 -13.39 27.49 19.25
CA TYR A 369 -14.61 27.86 19.97
C TYR A 369 -15.83 27.90 19.05
N LYS A 370 -16.99 27.46 19.57
CA LYS A 370 -18.29 27.57 18.89
C LYS A 370 -18.92 28.91 19.21
N LYS A 371 -19.79 29.40 18.31
CA LYS A 371 -20.64 30.56 18.57
C LYS A 371 -21.58 30.24 19.74
N VAL A 372 -21.73 31.18 20.66
CA VAL A 372 -22.70 31.11 21.75
C VAL A 372 -24.00 31.80 21.34
N ASP A 373 -25.13 31.31 21.84
CA ASP A 373 -26.46 31.86 21.53
C ASP A 373 -26.76 33.14 22.32
N GLU A 374 -26.23 33.24 23.55
CA GLU A 374 -26.38 34.40 24.43
C GLU A 374 -25.01 34.95 24.85
N ILE A 375 -24.90 36.28 24.92
CA ILE A 375 -23.68 36.99 25.30
C ILE A 375 -23.79 37.42 26.77
N ASP A 376 -22.89 36.90 27.59
CA ASP A 376 -22.74 37.31 28.99
C ASP A 376 -21.75 38.49 29.08
N GLN A 377 -22.29 39.70 29.13
CA GLN A 377 -21.50 40.93 29.13
C GLN A 377 -20.48 40.98 30.28
N SER A 378 -20.83 40.41 31.44
CA SER A 378 -19.98 40.44 32.64
C SER A 378 -18.64 39.73 32.45
N LYS A 379 -18.59 38.74 31.54
CA LYS A 379 -17.36 37.98 31.23
C LYS A 379 -16.43 38.70 30.26
N ILE A 380 -16.94 39.62 29.46
CA ILE A 380 -16.18 40.31 28.42
C ILE A 380 -15.91 41.78 28.75
N GLU A 381 -16.62 42.35 29.73
CA GLU A 381 -16.52 43.76 30.13
C GLU A 381 -15.08 44.16 30.47
N GLN A 382 -14.34 43.35 31.22
CA GLN A 382 -12.94 43.66 31.57
C GLN A 382 -12.03 43.72 30.35
N PHE A 383 -12.23 42.82 29.38
CA PHE A 383 -11.47 42.85 28.14
C PHE A 383 -11.84 44.07 27.29
N LEU A 384 -13.13 44.37 27.15
CA LEU A 384 -13.59 45.56 26.42
C LEU A 384 -13.10 46.86 27.08
N GLY A 385 -13.06 46.91 28.42
CA GLY A 385 -12.47 48.00 29.18
C GLY A 385 -10.98 48.17 28.90
N LEU A 386 -10.20 47.07 28.85
CA LEU A 386 -8.79 47.13 28.44
C LEU A 386 -8.64 47.74 27.03
N VAL A 387 -9.47 47.31 26.08
CA VAL A 387 -9.43 47.83 24.70
C VAL A 387 -9.75 49.32 24.67
N LYS A 388 -10.84 49.75 25.32
CA LYS A 388 -11.28 51.14 25.31
C LYS A 388 -10.33 52.05 26.09
N ASP A 389 -10.06 51.72 27.34
CA ASP A 389 -9.40 52.62 28.28
C ASP A 389 -7.89 52.69 28.00
N THR A 390 -7.27 51.55 27.67
CA THR A 390 -5.81 51.44 27.59
C THR A 390 -5.30 51.39 26.16
N ILE A 391 -5.84 50.50 25.32
CA ILE A 391 -5.34 50.33 23.94
C ILE A 391 -5.76 51.51 23.05
N ALA A 392 -7.02 51.94 23.16
CA ALA A 392 -7.56 53.08 22.42
C ALA A 392 -7.41 54.41 23.16
N ALA A 393 -6.86 54.42 24.38
CA ALA A 393 -6.68 55.62 25.21
C ALA A 393 -7.98 56.46 25.36
N ASN A 394 -9.12 55.81 25.54
CA ASN A 394 -10.47 56.39 25.58
C ASN A 394 -10.92 57.10 24.28
N ASP A 395 -10.24 56.91 23.16
CA ASP A 395 -10.71 57.37 21.85
C ASP A 395 -11.75 56.39 21.29
N ASP A 396 -13.02 56.82 21.27
CA ASP A 396 -14.12 55.98 20.79
C ASP A 396 -13.96 55.55 19.32
N ARG A 397 -13.33 56.37 18.46
CA ARG A 397 -13.13 56.03 17.04
C ARG A 397 -12.08 54.93 16.89
N ILE A 398 -10.98 55.01 17.65
CA ILE A 398 -9.94 53.98 17.65
C ILE A 398 -10.50 52.68 18.24
N ASN A 399 -11.23 52.76 19.35
CA ASN A 399 -11.86 51.61 19.97
C ASN A 399 -12.82 50.89 19.01
N GLU A 400 -13.71 51.63 18.36
CA GLU A 400 -14.63 51.09 17.35
C GLU A 400 -13.86 50.47 16.17
N TYR A 401 -12.83 51.14 15.67
CA TYR A 401 -12.00 50.62 14.58
C TYR A 401 -11.34 49.28 14.95
N LEU A 402 -10.71 49.16 16.12
CA LEU A 402 -10.03 47.94 16.55
C LEU A 402 -11.01 46.76 16.68
N LEU A 403 -12.17 46.99 17.28
CA LEU A 403 -13.22 45.98 17.42
C LEU A 403 -13.77 45.54 16.06
N ASN A 404 -14.10 46.49 15.18
CA ASN A 404 -14.61 46.19 13.84
C ASN A 404 -13.55 45.52 12.96
N TRP A 405 -12.28 45.92 13.07
CA TRP A 405 -11.17 45.31 12.34
C TRP A 405 -11.02 43.83 12.69
N PHE A 406 -11.02 43.50 13.98
CA PHE A 406 -10.92 42.10 14.40
C PHE A 406 -12.21 41.32 14.09
N ALA A 407 -13.38 41.92 14.30
CA ALA A 407 -14.66 41.31 13.93
C ALA A 407 -14.71 40.96 12.44
N TYR A 408 -14.20 41.84 11.56
CA TYR A 408 -14.11 41.58 10.13
C TYR A 408 -13.31 40.31 9.82
N ILE A 409 -12.15 40.12 10.46
CA ILE A 409 -11.28 38.95 10.28
C ILE A 409 -12.01 37.66 10.69
N VAL A 410 -12.75 37.69 11.80
CA VAL A 410 -13.49 36.53 12.31
C VAL A 410 -14.70 36.21 11.44
N TYR A 411 -15.49 37.22 11.03
CA TYR A 411 -16.68 37.01 10.19
C TYR A 411 -16.33 36.64 8.75
N ASN A 412 -15.25 37.20 8.21
CA ASN A 412 -14.82 36.98 6.83
C ASN A 412 -13.58 36.09 6.82
N THR A 413 -13.73 34.86 7.33
CA THR A 413 -12.64 33.89 7.43
C THR A 413 -11.91 33.73 6.09
N GLY A 414 -10.58 33.76 6.12
CA GLY A 414 -9.76 33.68 4.91
C GLY A 414 -9.70 34.98 4.09
N LYS A 415 -10.17 36.11 4.63
CA LYS A 415 -10.00 37.44 4.02
C LYS A 415 -8.99 38.27 4.77
N LYS A 416 -8.35 39.16 4.02
CA LYS A 416 -7.41 40.16 4.54
C LYS A 416 -8.13 41.48 4.70
N THR A 417 -7.69 42.25 5.67
CA THR A 417 -8.08 43.64 5.88
C THR A 417 -7.23 44.61 5.06
N GLU A 418 -6.15 44.13 4.44
CA GLU A 418 -5.16 44.91 3.67
C GLU A 418 -4.56 46.08 4.49
N THR A 419 -4.65 45.99 5.82
CA THR A 419 -4.18 46.98 6.78
C THR A 419 -3.44 46.28 7.92
N ALA A 420 -2.53 46.99 8.58
CA ALA A 420 -1.83 46.50 9.76
C ALA A 420 -2.06 47.47 10.92
N VAL A 421 -2.28 46.91 12.11
CA VAL A 421 -2.41 47.69 13.35
C VAL A 421 -1.05 47.75 14.02
N ILE A 422 -0.62 48.94 14.45
CA ILE A 422 0.62 49.12 15.21
C ILE A 422 0.28 49.56 16.63
N LEU A 423 0.68 48.76 17.61
CA LEU A 423 0.53 49.05 19.03
C LEU A 423 1.87 49.49 19.61
N GLN A 424 2.01 50.80 19.76
CA GLN A 424 3.20 51.45 20.31
C GLN A 424 2.91 51.97 21.73
N GLY A 425 3.82 51.73 22.66
CA GLY A 425 3.69 52.24 24.04
C GLY A 425 4.69 51.58 24.99
N LEU A 426 4.68 51.97 26.27
CA LEU A 426 5.58 51.40 27.28
C LEU A 426 5.30 49.92 27.54
N GLN A 427 6.29 49.22 28.10
CA GLN A 427 6.11 47.86 28.59
C GLN A 427 5.18 47.84 29.81
N GLY A 428 4.37 46.79 29.95
CA GLY A 428 3.47 46.61 31.10
C GLY A 428 2.09 47.25 30.96
N ILE A 429 1.81 47.96 29.86
CA ILE A 429 0.51 48.62 29.62
C ILE A 429 -0.60 47.68 29.09
N GLY A 430 -0.39 46.36 29.07
CA GLY A 430 -1.43 45.41 28.65
C GLY A 430 -1.50 45.05 27.16
N LYS A 431 -0.58 45.54 26.28
CA LYS A 431 -0.53 45.17 24.85
C LYS A 431 -0.57 43.65 24.61
N ASN A 432 0.22 42.89 25.38
CA ASN A 432 0.27 41.44 25.24
C ASN A 432 -1.02 40.76 25.72
N VAL A 433 -1.71 41.31 26.73
CA VAL A 433 -2.99 40.77 27.19
C VAL A 433 -4.05 40.89 26.09
N TYR A 434 -4.14 42.07 25.45
CA TYR A 434 -5.02 42.29 24.31
C TYR A 434 -4.79 41.26 23.21
N ILE A 435 -3.55 41.09 22.79
CA ILE A 435 -3.18 40.19 21.70
C ILE A 435 -3.39 38.72 22.04
N ASN A 436 -3.05 38.32 23.27
CA ASN A 436 -3.17 36.93 23.68
C ASN A 436 -4.61 36.43 23.57
N VAL A 437 -5.59 37.28 23.90
CA VAL A 437 -7.02 36.97 23.74
C VAL A 437 -7.39 36.83 22.25
N LEU A 438 -6.98 37.77 21.40
CA LEU A 438 -7.28 37.71 19.96
C LEU A 438 -6.70 36.46 19.29
N CYS A 439 -5.44 36.15 19.60
CA CYS A 439 -4.78 34.97 19.10
C CYS A 439 -5.39 33.68 19.66
N GLU A 440 -5.91 33.68 20.89
CA GLU A 440 -6.63 32.54 21.46
C GLU A 440 -7.97 32.30 20.74
N ILE A 441 -8.72 33.36 20.40
CA ILE A 441 -9.94 33.25 19.59
C ILE A 441 -9.63 32.59 18.23
N LEU A 442 -8.47 32.93 17.65
CA LEU A 442 -7.96 32.37 16.40
C LEU A 442 -6.97 31.22 16.63
N ALA A 443 -7.05 30.47 17.73
CA ALA A 443 -6.12 29.37 18.03
C ALA A 443 -6.00 28.39 16.86
N GLY A 444 -4.76 27.99 16.53
CA GLY A 444 -4.41 27.19 15.34
C GLY A 444 -4.13 28.04 14.09
N TYR A 445 -4.79 29.19 13.96
CA TYR A 445 -4.67 30.13 12.84
C TYR A 445 -4.00 31.46 13.22
N SER A 446 -3.39 31.53 14.41
CA SER A 446 -2.64 32.69 14.85
C SER A 446 -1.18 32.34 15.16
N ALA A 447 -0.28 33.31 14.96
CA ALA A 447 1.12 33.23 15.35
C ALA A 447 1.46 34.37 16.32
N LYS A 448 1.83 34.02 17.55
CA LYS A 448 2.19 34.97 18.61
C LYS A 448 3.71 35.21 18.63
N ASN A 449 4.12 36.42 18.96
CA ASN A 449 5.52 36.77 19.32
C ASN A 449 6.57 36.41 18.27
N ILE A 450 6.36 36.79 17.02
CA ILE A 450 7.41 36.67 16.00
C ILE A 450 8.41 37.80 16.22
N THR A 451 9.61 37.46 16.68
CA THR A 451 10.63 38.45 17.06
C THR A 451 11.64 38.72 15.95
N ASP A 452 11.79 37.79 15.01
CA ASP A 452 12.72 37.91 13.89
C ASP A 452 11.97 38.29 12.61
N ILE A 453 12.43 39.36 11.94
CA ILE A 453 11.84 39.81 10.69
C ILE A 453 12.11 38.82 9.55
N ASP A 454 13.22 38.07 9.61
CA ASP A 454 13.60 37.09 8.59
C ASP A 454 12.61 35.91 8.54
N GLU A 455 11.84 35.66 9.60
CA GLU A 455 10.75 34.66 9.59
C GLU A 455 9.55 35.12 8.73
N PHE A 456 9.43 36.41 8.43
CA PHE A 456 8.44 36.97 7.51
C PHE A 456 8.99 37.19 6.10
N VAL A 457 10.12 37.90 6.01
CA VAL A 457 10.65 38.46 4.76
C VAL A 457 11.83 37.67 4.20
N GLY A 458 12.39 36.77 5.02
CA GLY A 458 13.55 35.97 4.65
C GLY A 458 13.19 34.78 3.76
N ASN A 459 14.19 33.95 3.53
CA ASN A 459 14.04 32.78 2.67
C ASN A 459 13.20 31.67 3.29
N PHE A 460 12.96 31.64 4.60
CA PHE A 460 12.18 30.59 5.25
C PHE A 460 11.03 31.19 6.06
N ASN A 461 9.82 31.11 5.51
CA ASN A 461 8.66 31.86 5.96
C ASN A 461 7.43 30.97 6.22
N SER A 462 7.63 29.71 6.64
CA SER A 462 6.52 28.80 6.95
C SER A 462 5.73 29.20 8.20
N VAL A 463 6.29 30.04 9.07
CA VAL A 463 5.62 30.54 10.29
C VAL A 463 4.30 31.24 9.99
N ILE A 464 4.24 31.93 8.85
CA ILE A 464 3.07 32.70 8.40
C ILE A 464 2.14 31.87 7.49
N GLU A 465 2.57 30.68 7.10
CA GLU A 465 1.73 29.77 6.33
C GLU A 465 0.52 29.37 7.18
N THR A 466 -0.67 29.36 6.57
CA THR A 466 -1.94 28.98 7.23
C THR A 466 -2.42 29.93 8.33
N LYS A 467 -1.79 31.09 8.55
CA LYS A 467 -2.17 32.03 9.63
C LYS A 467 -3.07 33.16 9.14
N MET A 468 -4.15 33.41 9.89
CA MET A 468 -5.06 34.55 9.72
C MET A 468 -4.61 35.79 10.50
N LEU A 469 -3.90 35.60 11.60
CA LEU A 469 -3.37 36.68 12.43
C LEU A 469 -1.93 36.36 12.82
N ALA A 470 -1.01 37.30 12.58
CA ALA A 470 0.32 37.20 13.14
C ALA A 470 0.70 38.48 13.90
N VAL A 471 1.50 38.27 14.93
CA VAL A 471 1.91 39.31 15.86
C VAL A 471 3.43 39.38 15.86
N PRO A 472 3.99 40.25 15.02
CA PRO A 472 5.38 40.61 15.13
C PRO A 472 5.60 41.45 16.40
N ASN A 473 6.50 41.00 17.27
CA ASN A 473 6.77 41.66 18.53
C ASN A 473 8.22 42.15 18.55
N GLU A 474 8.40 43.46 18.69
CA GLU A 474 9.70 44.13 18.70
C GLU A 474 10.58 43.84 17.47
N LEU A 475 9.98 43.81 16.27
CA LEU A 475 10.75 43.68 15.03
C LEU A 475 11.81 44.79 14.95
N LYS A 476 13.07 44.39 14.87
CA LYS A 476 14.18 45.33 14.66
C LYS A 476 14.44 45.41 13.17
N ASN A 477 14.07 46.53 12.55
CA ASN A 477 14.37 46.79 11.15
C ASN A 477 15.44 47.89 11.01
N CYS A 478 16.71 47.51 11.19
CA CYS A 478 17.86 48.42 11.15
C CYS A 478 18.87 48.03 10.05
N GLY A 479 19.61 49.01 9.53
CA GLY A 479 20.68 48.78 8.54
C GLY A 479 20.22 48.83 7.08
N GLU A 480 21.05 48.30 6.17
CA GLU A 480 20.89 48.41 4.71
C GLU A 480 19.65 47.68 4.17
N GLN A 481 19.19 46.64 4.87
CA GLN A 481 18.03 45.83 4.45
C GLN A 481 16.67 46.47 4.78
N ARG A 482 16.65 47.62 5.47
CA ARG A 482 15.42 48.27 5.94
C ARG A 482 14.38 48.46 4.85
N THR A 483 14.79 48.99 3.70
CA THR A 483 13.89 49.26 2.56
C THR A 483 13.33 47.97 1.98
N SER A 484 14.18 46.96 1.77
CA SER A 484 13.76 45.64 1.27
C SER A 484 12.74 44.98 2.19
N ASN A 485 12.98 45.03 3.50
CA ASN A 485 12.09 44.48 4.51
C ASN A 485 10.75 45.22 4.55
N MET A 486 10.75 46.55 4.38
CA MET A 486 9.51 47.33 4.30
C MET A 486 8.66 46.96 3.09
N ASP A 487 9.28 46.77 1.92
CA ASP A 487 8.55 46.41 0.71
C ASP A 487 8.01 44.97 0.78
N ALA A 488 8.77 44.05 1.36
CA ALA A 488 8.29 42.70 1.66
C ALA A 488 7.11 42.71 2.65
N MET A 489 7.17 43.53 3.72
CA MET A 489 6.06 43.67 4.67
C MET A 489 4.80 44.25 4.01
N LYS A 490 4.93 45.26 3.13
CA LYS A 490 3.79 45.76 2.35
C LYS A 490 3.16 44.66 1.52
N SER A 491 4.00 43.88 0.81
CA SER A 491 3.53 42.73 0.03
C SER A 491 2.79 41.72 0.90
N ILE A 492 3.29 41.39 2.09
CA ILE A 492 2.61 40.49 3.04
C ILE A 492 1.27 41.07 3.50
N ILE A 493 1.15 42.39 3.67
CA ILE A 493 -0.09 43.05 4.10
C ILE A 493 -1.13 43.07 2.97
N THR A 494 -0.74 43.31 1.71
CA THR A 494 -1.69 43.60 0.62
C THR A 494 -1.85 42.48 -0.40
N GLU A 495 -0.82 41.70 -0.70
CA GLU A 495 -0.88 40.67 -1.75
C GLU A 495 -1.78 39.50 -1.33
N GLY A 496 -2.45 38.89 -2.32
CA GLY A 496 -3.37 37.77 -2.11
C GLY A 496 -2.71 36.38 -2.05
N SER A 497 -1.44 36.26 -2.43
CA SER A 497 -0.65 35.04 -2.31
C SER A 497 0.81 35.37 -2.04
N PHE A 498 1.55 34.40 -1.50
CA PHE A 498 3.00 34.49 -1.38
C PHE A 498 3.63 33.11 -1.53
N ARG A 499 4.93 33.12 -1.82
CA ARG A 499 5.71 31.90 -1.94
C ARG A 499 6.16 31.44 -0.56
N ILE A 500 5.81 30.21 -0.21
CA ILE A 500 6.34 29.51 0.96
C ILE A 500 7.61 28.77 0.59
N ASN A 501 8.60 28.89 1.47
CA ASN A 501 9.77 28.06 1.45
C ASN A 501 10.05 27.55 2.86
N GLU A 502 9.86 26.24 3.05
CA GLU A 502 10.16 25.56 4.30
C GLU A 502 11.36 24.62 4.09
N LYS A 503 12.17 24.42 5.12
CA LYS A 503 13.33 23.53 5.01
C LYS A 503 12.87 22.11 4.68
N TYR A 504 13.48 21.55 3.64
CA TYR A 504 13.24 20.19 3.16
C TYR A 504 11.84 19.93 2.57
N VAL A 505 10.93 20.90 2.50
CA VAL A 505 9.63 20.77 1.83
C VAL A 505 9.69 21.48 0.47
N PRO A 506 9.05 20.96 -0.59
CA PRO A 506 8.98 21.65 -1.87
C PRO A 506 8.35 23.04 -1.72
N ARG A 507 8.95 24.03 -2.39
CA ARG A 507 8.40 25.39 -2.46
C ARG A 507 7.01 25.35 -3.07
N HIS A 508 6.12 26.17 -2.57
CA HIS A 508 4.78 26.26 -3.11
C HIS A 508 4.20 27.66 -2.90
N GLU A 509 3.16 27.96 -3.64
CA GLU A 509 2.42 29.22 -3.49
C GLU A 509 1.24 28.96 -2.55
N ALA A 510 1.12 29.81 -1.53
CA ALA A 510 0.05 29.74 -0.56
C ALA A 510 -0.84 30.99 -0.67
N GLU A 511 -2.13 30.81 -0.40
CA GLU A 511 -3.07 31.91 -0.28
C GLU A 511 -2.71 32.75 0.96
N ASN A 512 -2.57 34.06 0.73
CA ASN A 512 -2.29 34.99 1.80
C ASN A 512 -3.62 35.36 2.47
N VAL A 513 -3.77 35.00 3.74
CA VAL A 513 -4.94 35.37 4.55
C VAL A 513 -4.55 36.09 5.84
N ILE A 514 -3.28 36.48 5.95
CA ILE A 514 -2.72 37.00 7.19
C ILE A 514 -3.08 38.45 7.43
N ASN A 515 -3.36 38.79 8.68
CA ASN A 515 -3.54 40.14 9.17
C ASN A 515 -2.51 40.40 10.27
N LEU A 516 -2.01 41.62 10.39
CA LEU A 516 -0.88 41.92 11.28
C LEU A 516 -1.24 42.89 12.39
N ILE A 517 -0.84 42.54 13.62
CA ILE A 517 -0.75 43.46 14.76
C ILE A 517 0.71 43.54 15.18
N ILE A 518 1.36 44.66 14.89
CA ILE A 518 2.76 44.91 15.22
C ILE A 518 2.83 45.53 16.61
N VAL A 519 3.64 44.95 17.49
CA VAL A 519 3.84 45.46 18.85
C VAL A 519 5.26 45.99 18.99
N THR A 520 5.40 47.18 19.55
CA THR A 520 6.72 47.76 19.78
C THR A 520 6.75 48.67 20.99
N ASN A 521 7.90 48.69 21.65
CA ASN A 521 8.26 49.66 22.68
C ASN A 521 9.18 50.76 22.10
N ASN A 522 9.67 50.60 20.88
CA ASN A 522 10.58 51.55 20.24
C ASN A 522 9.81 52.76 19.70
N LEU A 523 10.43 53.94 19.77
CA LEU A 523 9.86 55.18 19.22
C LEU A 523 9.76 55.14 17.69
N PHE A 524 10.67 54.41 17.05
CA PHE A 524 10.71 54.16 15.61
C PHE A 524 10.61 52.64 15.38
N PRO A 525 9.40 52.12 15.08
CA PRO A 525 9.16 50.71 14.80
C PRO A 525 9.88 50.21 13.54
#